data_AF-A0AAV8VNN0-F1
#
_entry.id   AF-A0AAV8VNN0-F1
#
_cell.length_a   1.000
_cell.length_b   1.000
_cell.length_c   1.000
_cell.angle_alpha   90.00
_cell.angle_beta   90.00
_cell.angle_gamma   90.00
#
_symmetry.space_group_name_H-M   'P 1'
#
loop_
_entity.id
_entity.type
_entity.pdbx_description
1 polymer ?
#
loop_
_entity_poly.entity_id
_entity_poly.type
_entity_poly.pdbx_seq_one_letter_code
_entity_poly.pdbx_strand_id
1 'polypeptide(L)'
;MRQDDHQHRFKVNVWAGICGEYVIGPHFFEGNLTGNGYLQFLQNDLLQLQRHIPPDDLNCQWFQHDGAPAHFTLAVRFFIRIAQCLDKNGRHFERLPVNY
;
A
#
# COMPACT_ATOMS: atom_id res chain seq x y z
N MET A 1 -32.65 -11.87 35.36
CA MET A 1 -32.24 -10.79 34.45
C MET A 1 -30.94 -11.25 33.81
N ARG A 2 -30.94 -11.62 32.52
CA ARG A 2 -29.70 -12.01 31.81
C ARG A 2 -29.10 -10.70 31.28
N GLN A 3 -27.89 -10.36 31.72
CA GLN A 3 -27.09 -9.33 31.05
C GLN A 3 -26.52 -9.95 29.78
N ASP A 4 -26.92 -9.39 28.64
CA ASP A 4 -26.38 -9.72 27.34
C ASP A 4 -25.22 -8.75 27.07
N ASP A 5 -24.02 -9.11 27.53
CA ASP A 5 -22.79 -8.36 27.24
C ASP A 5 -22.31 -8.71 25.82
N HIS A 6 -23.04 -8.23 24.81
CA HIS A 6 -22.56 -8.24 23.44
C HIS A 6 -21.61 -7.07 23.21
N GLN A 7 -20.33 -7.29 23.53
CA GLN A 7 -19.26 -6.36 23.20
C GLN A 7 -19.09 -6.30 21.67
N HIS A 8 -19.76 -5.34 21.01
CA HIS A 8 -19.57 -5.08 19.58
C HIS A 8 -18.19 -4.48 19.35
N ARG A 9 -17.24 -5.31 18.89
CA ARG A 9 -15.90 -4.86 18.51
C ARG A 9 -15.96 -4.16 17.15
N PHE A 10 -15.95 -2.83 17.17
CA PHE A 10 -15.70 -2.04 15.97
C PHE A 10 -14.23 -2.12 15.61
N LYS A 11 -13.95 -2.33 14.33
CA LYS A 11 -12.60 -2.33 13.77
C LYS A 11 -12.60 -1.43 12.55
N VAL A 12 -11.53 -0.64 12.44
CA VAL A 12 -11.26 0.20 11.28
C VAL A 12 -9.92 -0.26 10.71
N ASN A 13 -9.86 -0.43 9.39
CA ASN A 13 -8.60 -0.68 8.70
C ASN A 13 -8.10 0.64 8.17
N VAL A 14 -6.82 0.95 8.42
CA VAL A 14 -6.17 2.17 7.97
C VAL A 14 -4.86 1.83 7.31
N TRP A 15 -4.53 2.54 6.24
CA TRP A 15 -3.20 2.57 5.65
C TRP A 15 -2.57 3.93 5.87
N ALA A 16 -1.29 3.93 6.24
CA ALA A 16 -0.44 5.10 6.23
C ALA A 16 0.97 4.67 5.82
N GLY A 17 1.66 5.52 5.07
CA GLY A 17 3.02 5.30 4.61
C GLY A 17 3.95 6.39 5.11
N ILE A 18 5.23 6.07 5.19
CA ILE A 18 6.31 7.04 5.43
C ILE A 18 7.26 6.96 4.24
N CYS A 19 7.62 8.11 3.68
CA CYS A 19 8.57 8.24 2.59
C CYS A 19 9.52 9.40 2.91
N GLY A 20 10.77 9.09 3.27
CA GLY A 20 11.72 10.10 3.76
C GLY A 20 11.15 10.82 4.99
N GLU A 21 11.02 12.14 4.90
CA GLU A 21 10.45 12.99 5.95
C GLU A 21 8.92 13.17 5.82
N TYR A 22 8.30 12.55 4.81
CA TYR A 22 6.89 12.73 4.52
C TYR A 22 6.04 11.57 5.04
N VAL A 23 4.87 11.93 5.57
CA VAL A 23 3.79 10.98 5.85
C VAL A 23 2.81 10.98 4.66
N ILE A 24 2.38 9.79 4.24
CA ILE A 24 1.39 9.54 3.19
C ILE A 24 0.14 8.95 3.84
N GLY A 25 -1.03 9.51 3.54
CA GLY A 25 -2.31 9.09 4.15
C GLY A 25 -2.71 9.97 5.35
N PRO A 26 -3.54 9.47 6.29
CA PRO A 26 -4.13 8.12 6.34
C PRO A 26 -5.19 7.87 5.27
N HIS A 27 -5.37 6.60 4.88
CA HIS A 27 -6.50 6.12 4.08
C HIS A 27 -7.30 5.11 4.89
N PHE A 28 -8.61 5.32 5.01
CA PHE A 28 -9.49 4.44 5.76
C PHE A 28 -10.25 3.52 4.81
N PHE A 29 -10.16 2.21 5.04
CA PHE A 29 -10.94 1.24 4.27
C PHE A 29 -12.31 1.04 4.88
N GLU A 30 -13.32 0.95 4.02
CA GLU A 30 -14.66 0.55 4.42
C GLU A 30 -14.72 -0.97 4.67
N GLY A 31 -15.07 -1.36 5.89
CA GLY A 31 -15.22 -2.77 6.25
C GLY A 31 -13.90 -3.53 6.37
N ASN A 32 -13.91 -4.80 5.95
CA ASN A 32 -12.74 -5.68 6.05
C ASN A 32 -11.74 -5.39 4.93
N LEU A 33 -10.46 -5.26 5.29
CA LEU A 33 -9.38 -5.17 4.32
C LEU A 33 -9.24 -6.48 3.54
N THR A 34 -9.56 -6.45 2.25
CA THR A 34 -9.38 -7.56 1.31
C THR A 34 -8.26 -7.24 0.32
N GLY A 35 -7.70 -8.26 -0.34
CA GLY A 35 -6.68 -8.02 -1.37
C GLY A 35 -7.18 -7.17 -2.54
N ASN A 36 -8.44 -7.35 -2.95
CA ASN A 36 -9.04 -6.52 -4.00
C ASN A 36 -9.22 -5.07 -3.56
N GLY A 37 -9.74 -4.85 -2.34
CA GLY A 37 -9.88 -3.48 -1.79
C GLY A 37 -8.52 -2.80 -1.64
N TYR A 38 -7.51 -3.55 -1.21
CA TYR A 38 -6.14 -3.03 -1.14
C TYR A 38 -5.56 -2.71 -2.51
N LEU A 39 -5.76 -3.58 -3.51
CA LEU A 39 -5.31 -3.32 -4.88
C LEU A 39 -5.99 -2.08 -5.48
N GLN A 40 -7.30 -1.91 -5.29
CA GLN A 40 -8.02 -0.72 -5.74
C GLN A 40 -7.45 0.55 -5.11
N PHE A 41 -7.16 0.52 -3.81
CA PHE A 41 -6.48 1.61 -3.12
C PHE A 41 -5.11 1.94 -3.75
N LEU A 42 -4.27 0.92 -3.98
CA LEU A 42 -2.94 1.11 -4.60
C LEU A 42 -3.03 1.73 -6.00
N GLN A 43 -4.06 1.37 -6.77
CA GLN A 43 -4.24 1.81 -8.14
C GLN A 43 -4.82 3.23 -8.25
N ASN A 44 -5.76 3.57 -7.38
CA ASN A 44 -6.60 4.75 -7.57
C ASN A 44 -6.30 5.88 -6.57
N ASP A 45 -5.99 5.53 -5.32
CA ASP A 45 -5.93 6.49 -4.22
C ASP A 45 -4.50 6.80 -3.80
N LEU A 46 -3.62 5.79 -3.79
CA LEU A 46 -2.24 5.95 -3.32
C LEU A 46 -1.49 7.05 -4.10
N LEU A 47 -1.68 7.11 -5.42
CA LEU A 47 -1.05 8.13 -6.26
C LEU A 47 -1.50 9.55 -5.85
N GLN A 48 -2.78 9.72 -5.53
CA GLN A 48 -3.31 11.00 -5.06
C GLN A 48 -2.74 11.39 -3.70
N LEU A 49 -2.55 10.41 -2.82
CA LEU A 49 -1.93 10.64 -1.52
C LEU A 49 -0.43 10.95 -1.61
N GLN A 50 0.24 10.59 -2.70
CA GLN A 50 1.67 10.87 -2.90
C GLN A 50 1.95 12.22 -3.57
N ARG A 51 0.92 12.92 -4.05
CA ARG A 51 1.06 14.14 -4.87
C ARG A 51 1.81 15.30 -4.20
N HIS A 52 1.86 15.33 -2.86
CA HIS A 52 2.55 16.37 -2.10
C HIS A 52 4.03 16.06 -1.88
N ILE A 53 4.49 14.86 -2.25
CA ILE A 53 5.89 14.47 -2.11
C ILE A 53 6.66 14.87 -3.36
N PRO A 54 7.82 15.52 -3.23
CA PRO A 54 8.67 15.82 -4.37
C PRO A 54 9.02 14.56 -5.17
N PRO A 55 8.98 14.61 -6.52
CA PRO A 55 9.25 13.44 -7.35
C PRO A 55 10.62 12.78 -7.11
N ASP A 56 11.62 13.56 -6.69
CA ASP A 56 12.96 13.03 -6.40
C ASP A 56 12.98 12.19 -5.12
N ASP A 57 12.16 12.55 -4.13
CA ASP A 57 11.97 11.76 -2.91
C ASP A 57 11.14 10.50 -3.17
N LEU A 58 10.34 10.47 -4.25
CA LEU A 58 9.57 9.29 -4.65
C LEU A 58 10.39 8.24 -5.41
N ASN A 59 11.52 8.60 -6.03
CA ASN A 59 12.24 7.77 -7.02
C ASN A 59 13.06 6.60 -6.42
N CYS A 60 13.20 6.49 -5.10
CA CYS A 60 14.01 5.44 -4.45
C CYS A 60 13.27 4.76 -3.28
N GLN A 61 12.02 4.34 -3.51
CA GLN A 61 11.20 3.74 -2.46
C GLN A 61 11.23 2.21 -2.51
N TRP A 62 11.76 1.59 -1.44
CA TRP A 62 11.43 0.22 -1.11
C TRP A 62 10.03 0.19 -0.50
N PHE A 63 9.14 -0.60 -1.08
CA PHE A 63 7.79 -0.75 -0.54
C PHE A 63 7.80 -1.82 0.54
N GLN A 64 7.63 -1.41 1.80
CA GLN A 64 7.62 -2.29 2.95
C GLN A 64 6.19 -2.46 3.48
N HIS A 65 5.79 -3.71 3.73
CA HIS A 65 4.48 -4.06 4.29
C HIS A 65 4.61 -4.92 5.53
N ASP A 66 3.56 -4.89 6.35
CA ASP A 66 3.37 -5.86 7.41
C ASP A 66 2.85 -7.20 6.86
N GLY A 67 2.63 -8.16 7.76
CA GLY A 67 2.15 -9.50 7.44
C GLY A 67 0.66 -9.62 7.07
N ALA A 68 -0.07 -8.51 6.84
CA ALA A 68 -1.52 -8.58 6.66
C ALA A 68 -1.91 -9.38 5.40
N PRO A 69 -2.85 -10.35 5.47
CA PRO A 69 -3.17 -11.25 4.35
C PRO A 69 -3.55 -10.53 3.04
N ALA A 70 -4.19 -9.36 3.13
CA ALA A 70 -4.57 -8.57 1.96
C ALA A 70 -3.36 -8.14 1.11
N HIS A 71 -2.20 -7.90 1.73
CA HIS A 71 -0.97 -7.48 1.06
C HIS A 71 -0.32 -8.61 0.25
N PHE A 72 -0.64 -9.88 0.56
CA PHE A 72 0.01 -11.06 -0.02
C PHE A 72 -0.75 -11.70 -1.17
N THR A 73 -1.90 -11.16 -1.57
CA THR A 73 -2.62 -11.67 -2.73
C THR A 73 -1.77 -11.54 -3.99
N LEU A 74 -1.92 -12.49 -4.93
CA LEU A 74 -1.12 -12.51 -6.16
C LEU A 74 -1.26 -11.19 -6.93
N ALA A 75 -2.48 -10.68 -7.07
CA ALA A 75 -2.75 -9.45 -7.81
C ALA A 75 -2.04 -8.23 -7.20
N VAL A 76 -2.06 -8.09 -5.86
CA VAL A 76 -1.34 -7.01 -5.16
C VAL A 76 0.17 -7.14 -5.36
N ARG A 77 0.72 -8.35 -5.21
CA ARG A 77 2.16 -8.59 -5.40
C ARG A 77 2.59 -8.31 -6.83
N PHE A 78 1.82 -8.73 -7.82
CA PHE A 78 2.10 -8.44 -9.24
C PHE A 78 2.08 -6.94 -9.51
N PHE A 79 1.08 -6.22 -8.99
CA PHE A 79 1.00 -4.77 -9.16
C PHE A 79 2.22 -4.06 -8.56
N ILE A 80 2.56 -4.33 -7.30
CA ILE A 80 3.72 -3.72 -6.63
C ILE A 80 5.02 -4.07 -7.37
N ARG A 81 5.19 -5.34 -7.77
CA ARG A 81 6.36 -5.80 -8.52
C ARG A 81 6.53 -5.01 -9.81
N ILE A 82 5.45 -4.82 -10.57
CA ILE A 82 5.50 -4.06 -11.83
C ILE A 82 5.76 -2.59 -11.54
N ALA A 83 5.05 -1.98 -10.59
CA ALA A 83 5.22 -0.57 -10.21
C ALA A 83 6.66 -0.27 -9.76
N GLN A 84 7.31 -1.16 -9.01
CA GLN A 84 8.72 -1.04 -8.63
C GLN A 84 9.69 -1.30 -9.79
N CYS A 85 9.25 -2.02 -10.82
CA CYS A 85 10.05 -2.25 -12.03
C CYS A 85 9.90 -1.13 -13.06
N LEU A 86 9.07 -0.11 -12.82
CA LEU A 86 8.85 1.01 -13.73
C LEU A 86 9.36 2.33 -13.13
N ASP A 87 10.16 3.07 -13.88
CA ASP A 87 10.54 4.44 -13.51
C ASP A 87 9.35 5.41 -13.67
N LYS A 88 9.53 6.67 -13.27
CA LYS A 88 8.53 7.75 -13.38
C LYS A 88 7.99 7.99 -14.81
N ASN A 89 8.61 7.41 -15.84
CA ASN A 89 8.19 7.50 -17.24
C ASN A 89 7.57 6.19 -17.77
N GLY A 90 7.28 5.22 -16.88
CA GLY A 90 6.74 3.92 -17.27
C GLY A 90 7.74 3.05 -18.03
N ARG A 91 9.06 3.31 -17.88
CA ARG A 91 10.11 2.49 -18.50
C ARG A 91 10.60 1.45 -17.51
N HIS A 92 10.88 0.26 -18.01
CA HIS A 92 11.48 -0.79 -17.20
C HIS A 92 12.80 -0.31 -16.58
N PHE A 93 12.94 -0.42 -15.26
CA PHE A 93 14.25 -0.43 -14.62
C PHE A 93 15.02 -1.65 -15.16
N GLU A 94 16.06 -1.40 -15.96
CA GLU A 94 17.06 -2.42 -16.25
C GLU A 94 17.62 -2.87 -14.91
N ARG A 95 17.25 -4.10 -14.52
CA ARG A 95 17.70 -4.72 -13.29
C ARG A 95 19.23 -4.81 -13.38
N LEU A 96 19.97 -4.07 -12.57
CA LEU A 96 21.40 -4.31 -12.42
C LEU A 96 21.60 -5.81 -12.14
N PRO A 97 22.55 -6.47 -12.81
CA PRO A 97 22.73 -7.90 -12.66
C PRO A 97 23.13 -8.19 -11.23
N VAL A 98 22.26 -8.87 -10.49
CA VAL A 98 22.61 -9.43 -9.20
C VAL A 98 23.41 -10.68 -9.49
N ASN A 99 24.73 -10.54 -9.50
CA ASN A 99 25.64 -11.68 -9.49
C ASN A 99 25.55 -12.33 -8.10
N TYR A 100 25.26 -13.63 -8.07
CA TYR A 100 25.40 -14.47 -6.87
C TYR A 100 26.88 -14.75 -6.60
#